data_AF-A0A1C7EJ45-F1
#
_entry.id   AF-A0A1C7EJ45-F1
#
_cell.length_a   1.000
_cell.length_b   1.000
_cell.length_c   1.000
_cell.angle_alpha   90.00
_cell.angle_beta   90.00
_cell.angle_gamma   90.00
#
_symmetry.space_group_name_H-M   'P 1'
#
loop_
_entity.id
_entity.type
_entity.pdbx_description
1 polymer ?
#
loop_
_entity_poly.entity_id
_entity_poly.type
_entity_poly.pdbx_seq_one_letter_code
_entity_poly.pdbx_strand_id
1 'polypeptide(L)'
;MAKIYISQEDWGSEEEFIIFNDSQKVSKWYIGPSDYEDYADRTREFLSEFICMQDSFPVFLTFEPYIDQAVKLEKLLNDNAISYTSRVEGIGSRMFPVFTITLKDVQDLQLVLEETFWMAAANQFFAFSFTDNCTYKLAMKKTVMRKEKPYMLPSFQMEENSTVITTWHDGQGFNLYTSNERYKTLERLISHLPTSTIVENE
;
A
#
# COMPACT_ATOMS: atom_id res chain seq x y z
N MET A 1 -5.64 20.30 9.55
CA MET A 1 -4.27 20.26 9.01
C MET A 1 -3.64 18.98 9.50
N ALA A 2 -3.29 18.08 8.59
CA ALA A 2 -2.63 16.83 8.95
C ALA A 2 -1.21 17.13 9.45
N LYS A 3 -0.89 16.65 10.65
CA LYS A 3 0.46 16.67 11.20
C LYS A 3 1.07 15.29 10.99
N ILE A 4 2.18 15.25 10.27
CA ILE A 4 2.83 14.00 9.92
C ILE A 4 4.30 14.01 10.29
N TYR A 5 4.80 12.81 10.53
CA TYR A 5 6.22 12.49 10.63
C TYR A 5 6.66 11.75 9.36
N ILE A 6 7.85 12.08 8.86
CA ILE A 6 8.48 11.39 7.72
C ILE A 6 9.89 10.95 8.11
N SER A 7 10.20 9.67 7.95
CA SER A 7 11.55 9.13 8.08
C SER A 7 11.97 8.38 6.83
N GLN A 8 13.27 8.44 6.51
CA GLN A 8 13.85 7.51 5.56
C GLN A 8 14.08 6.19 6.27
N GLU A 9 13.61 5.10 5.67
CA GLU A 9 13.72 3.76 6.26
C GLU A 9 14.71 2.90 5.48
N ASP A 10 15.44 2.05 6.20
CA ASP A 10 16.29 1.04 5.59
C ASP A 10 15.47 -0.12 5.01
N TRP A 11 16.08 -0.80 4.05
CA TRP A 11 15.54 -2.02 3.42
C TRP A 11 15.82 -3.27 4.24
N GLY A 12 14.95 -4.27 4.11
CA GLY A 12 15.27 -5.64 4.49
C GLY A 12 15.01 -5.96 5.96
N SER A 13 14.02 -5.32 6.58
CA SER A 13 13.50 -5.82 7.86
C SER A 13 12.91 -7.23 7.65
N GLU A 14 12.98 -8.08 8.69
CA GLU A 14 12.39 -9.42 8.63
C GLU A 14 10.85 -9.39 8.46
N GLU A 15 10.24 -8.22 8.66
CA GLU A 15 8.81 -7.93 8.55
C GLU A 15 8.39 -7.51 7.14
N GLU A 16 9.32 -7.30 6.20
CA GLU A 16 8.98 -7.00 4.82
C GLU A 16 8.54 -8.26 4.07
N PHE A 17 7.23 -8.44 3.94
CA PHE A 17 6.59 -9.51 3.17
C PHE A 17 6.26 -9.08 1.73
N ILE A 18 7.11 -8.24 1.13
CA ILE A 18 6.97 -7.73 -0.24
C ILE A 18 8.30 -7.93 -0.99
N ILE A 19 8.23 -8.14 -2.30
CA ILE A 19 9.40 -8.30 -3.18
C ILE A 19 9.45 -7.16 -4.19
N PHE A 20 10.61 -6.53 -4.33
CA PHE A 20 10.90 -5.59 -5.40
C PHE A 20 12.06 -6.13 -6.24
N ASN A 21 11.92 -6.12 -7.57
CA ASN A 21 12.91 -6.69 -8.49
C ASN A 21 14.23 -5.88 -8.60
N ASP A 22 14.23 -4.59 -8.27
CA ASP A 22 15.41 -3.71 -8.26
C ASP A 22 15.42 -2.81 -7.01
N SER A 23 15.41 -3.42 -5.82
CA SER A 23 15.31 -2.68 -4.54
C SER A 23 16.44 -1.66 -4.31
N GLN A 24 17.61 -1.84 -4.95
CA GLN A 24 18.75 -0.93 -4.80
C GLN A 24 18.50 0.47 -5.38
N LYS A 25 17.53 0.62 -6.28
CA LYS A 25 17.18 1.92 -6.89
C LYS A 25 15.93 2.56 -6.30
N VAL A 26 15.33 1.92 -5.30
CA VAL A 26 14.06 2.33 -4.72
C VAL A 26 14.32 3.01 -3.38
N SER A 27 13.88 4.26 -3.25
CA SER A 27 13.84 4.95 -1.95
C SER A 27 12.64 4.43 -1.15
N LYS A 28 12.80 4.33 0.17
CA LYS A 28 11.74 3.95 1.11
C LYS A 28 11.56 5.05 2.15
N TRP A 29 10.33 5.48 2.32
CA TRP A 29 9.92 6.48 3.31
C TRP A 29 8.81 5.91 4.17
N TYR A 30 8.89 6.08 5.48
CA TYR A 30 7.73 5.97 6.35
C TYR A 30 7.06 7.34 6.43
N ILE A 31 5.74 7.37 6.33
CA ILE A 31 4.91 8.56 6.48
C ILE A 31 3.74 8.20 7.37
N GLY A 32 3.58 8.88 8.50
CA GLY A 32 2.50 8.59 9.44
C GLY A 32 2.07 9.79 10.26
N PRO A 33 0.94 9.70 10.97
CA PRO A 33 0.51 10.75 11.88
C PRO A 33 1.53 10.96 13.00
N SER A 34 1.75 12.23 13.38
CA SER A 34 2.64 12.57 14.50
C SER A 34 2.12 12.11 15.87
N ASP A 35 0.80 11.90 15.97
CA ASP A 35 0.13 11.45 17.19
C ASP A 35 -0.51 10.08 17.03
N TYR A 36 -0.78 9.45 18.17
CA TYR A 36 -1.33 8.09 18.28
C TYR A 36 -2.85 8.09 18.51
N GLU A 37 -3.52 9.24 18.41
CA GLU A 37 -4.98 9.31 18.53
C GLU A 37 -5.63 9.16 17.15
N ASP A 38 -6.55 8.20 17.02
CA ASP A 38 -7.29 7.90 15.79
C ASP A 38 -6.38 7.73 14.56
N TYR A 39 -5.18 7.16 14.77
CA TYR A 39 -4.12 7.12 13.76
C TYR A 39 -4.56 6.37 12.49
N ALA A 40 -5.42 5.36 12.59
CA ALA A 40 -5.90 4.61 11.44
C ALA A 40 -6.77 5.49 10.53
N ASP A 41 -7.74 6.22 11.11
CA ASP A 41 -8.59 7.13 10.36
C ASP A 41 -7.80 8.29 9.78
N ARG A 42 -6.87 8.87 10.56
CA ARG A 42 -5.97 9.92 10.08
C ARG A 42 -5.07 9.44 8.94
N THR A 43 -4.57 8.21 9.03
CA THR A 43 -3.76 7.60 7.96
C THR A 43 -4.59 7.42 6.70
N ARG A 44 -5.83 6.92 6.81
CA ARG A 44 -6.74 6.76 5.68
C ARG A 44 -7.06 8.09 4.99
N GLU A 45 -7.43 9.11 5.77
CA GLU A 45 -7.73 10.45 5.27
C GLU A 45 -6.51 11.05 4.56
N PHE A 46 -5.35 11.02 5.23
CA PHE A 46 -4.11 11.57 4.67
C PHE A 46 -3.66 10.79 3.43
N LEU A 47 -3.77 9.47 3.41
CA LEU A 47 -3.46 8.64 2.24
C LEU A 47 -4.37 8.98 1.06
N SER A 48 -5.68 9.17 1.31
CA SER A 48 -6.62 9.62 0.28
C SER A 48 -6.22 10.99 -0.27
N GLU A 49 -5.97 11.98 0.60
CA GLU A 49 -5.54 13.32 0.17
C GLU A 49 -4.23 13.27 -0.61
N PHE A 50 -3.26 12.50 -0.13
CA PHE A 50 -1.96 12.33 -0.78
C PHE A 50 -2.12 11.75 -2.18
N ILE A 51 -2.86 10.65 -2.36
CA ILE A 51 -3.07 10.03 -3.68
C ILE A 51 -3.80 11.00 -4.62
N CYS A 52 -4.87 11.67 -4.14
CA CYS A 52 -5.61 12.65 -4.94
C CYS A 52 -4.73 13.81 -5.43
N MET A 53 -3.83 14.30 -4.57
CA MET A 53 -2.92 15.40 -4.90
C MET A 53 -1.92 15.05 -6.03
N GLN A 54 -1.63 13.76 -6.23
CA GLN A 54 -0.71 13.34 -7.29
C GLN A 54 -1.31 13.43 -8.70
N ASP A 55 -2.64 13.55 -8.82
CA ASP A 55 -3.38 13.62 -10.08
C ASP A 55 -2.91 12.56 -11.11
N SER A 56 -2.75 11.33 -10.61
CA SER A 56 -2.09 10.22 -11.34
C SER A 56 -2.99 9.00 -11.45
N PHE A 57 -4.30 9.21 -11.61
CA PHE A 57 -5.24 8.12 -11.88
C PHE A 57 -5.04 7.54 -13.29
N PRO A 58 -5.29 6.24 -13.50
CA PRO A 58 -5.80 5.29 -12.52
C PRO A 58 -4.74 4.85 -11.49
N VAL A 59 -5.20 4.57 -10.27
CA VAL A 59 -4.38 3.98 -9.20
C VAL A 59 -4.86 2.56 -8.96
N PHE A 60 -3.93 1.64 -8.73
CA PHE A 60 -4.21 0.22 -8.53
C PHE A 60 -4.11 -0.11 -7.04
N LEU A 61 -5.20 -0.57 -6.44
CA LEU A 61 -5.19 -1.13 -5.09
C LEU A 61 -5.11 -2.64 -5.18
N THR A 62 -4.01 -3.24 -4.72
CA THR A 62 -3.87 -4.69 -4.57
C THR A 62 -3.89 -5.08 -3.10
N PHE A 63 -4.74 -6.05 -2.74
CA PHE A 63 -4.85 -6.53 -1.36
C PHE A 63 -5.39 -7.96 -1.26
N GLU A 64 -5.24 -8.53 -0.07
CA GLU A 64 -5.63 -9.90 0.28
C GLU A 64 -6.87 -9.87 1.19
N PRO A 65 -8.10 -9.84 0.65
CA PRO A 65 -9.29 -9.82 1.50
C PRO A 65 -9.47 -11.14 2.26
N TYR A 66 -10.13 -11.08 3.41
CA TYR A 66 -10.63 -12.31 4.04
C TYR A 66 -11.65 -13.00 3.11
N ILE A 67 -11.67 -14.34 3.13
CA ILE A 67 -12.49 -15.16 2.24
C ILE A 67 -13.98 -14.79 2.34
N ASP A 68 -14.47 -14.51 3.54
CA ASP A 68 -15.86 -14.12 3.81
C ASP A 68 -16.20 -12.69 3.36
N GLN A 69 -15.19 -11.84 3.14
CA GLN A 69 -15.36 -10.47 2.66
C GLN A 69 -15.29 -10.37 1.12
N ALA A 70 -14.60 -11.31 0.45
CA ALA A 70 -14.44 -11.29 -1.00
C ALA A 70 -15.78 -11.16 -1.76
N VAL A 71 -16.81 -11.93 -1.36
CA VAL A 71 -18.13 -11.89 -2.03
C VAL A 71 -18.83 -10.53 -1.85
N LYS A 72 -18.73 -9.92 -0.66
CA LYS A 72 -19.31 -8.61 -0.39
C LYS A 72 -18.62 -7.52 -1.20
N LEU A 73 -17.29 -7.62 -1.29
CA LEU A 73 -16.46 -6.70 -2.05
C LEU A 73 -16.77 -6.80 -3.55
N GLU A 74 -16.88 -8.00 -4.13
CA GLU A 74 -17.26 -8.16 -5.53
C GLU A 74 -18.62 -7.51 -5.81
N LYS A 75 -19.60 -7.71 -4.92
CA LYS A 75 -20.90 -7.06 -5.06
C LYS A 75 -20.78 -5.53 -5.03
N LEU A 76 -20.06 -4.97 -4.05
CA LEU A 76 -19.82 -3.52 -3.93
C LEU A 76 -19.19 -2.96 -5.22
N LEU A 77 -18.14 -3.60 -5.73
CA LEU A 77 -17.42 -3.14 -6.92
C LEU A 77 -18.30 -3.22 -8.17
N ASN A 78 -19.06 -4.30 -8.34
CA ASN A 78 -19.99 -4.45 -9.46
C ASN A 78 -21.15 -3.45 -9.39
N ASP A 79 -21.74 -3.24 -8.21
CA ASP A 79 -22.85 -2.30 -8.01
C ASP A 79 -22.44 -0.84 -8.33
N ASN A 80 -21.16 -0.51 -8.17
CA ASN A 80 -20.58 0.82 -8.46
C ASN A 80 -19.82 0.88 -9.80
N ALA A 81 -19.85 -0.18 -10.61
CA ALA A 81 -19.12 -0.28 -11.89
C ALA A 81 -17.59 -0.05 -11.79
N ILE A 82 -17.00 -0.38 -10.63
CA ILE A 82 -15.56 -0.28 -10.38
C ILE A 82 -14.86 -1.51 -10.98
N SER A 83 -13.83 -1.27 -11.78
CA SER A 83 -13.09 -2.33 -12.46
C SER A 83 -12.14 -3.03 -11.49
N TYR A 84 -12.13 -4.36 -11.49
CA TYR A 84 -11.23 -5.15 -10.66
C TYR A 84 -10.88 -6.47 -11.32
N THR A 85 -9.78 -7.07 -10.84
CA THR A 85 -9.46 -8.48 -11.07
C THR A 85 -9.43 -9.20 -9.73
N SER A 86 -9.89 -10.45 -9.74
CA SER A 86 -9.87 -11.36 -8.59
C SER A 86 -9.15 -12.64 -9.01
N ARG A 87 -8.19 -13.08 -8.22
CA ARG A 87 -7.43 -14.31 -8.45
C ARG A 87 -7.17 -15.01 -7.11
N VAL A 88 -6.74 -16.26 -7.18
CA VAL A 88 -6.36 -17.03 -6.00
C VAL A 88 -4.86 -17.28 -6.07
N GLU A 89 -4.14 -16.82 -5.05
CA GLU A 89 -2.71 -17.04 -4.87
C GLU A 89 -2.48 -17.99 -3.70
N GLY A 90 -1.27 -18.54 -3.59
CA GLY A 90 -0.87 -19.36 -2.44
C GLY A 90 -0.23 -20.69 -2.79
N ILE A 91 -0.02 -21.51 -1.77
CA ILE A 91 0.69 -22.80 -1.88
C ILE A 91 0.00 -23.85 -1.03
N GLY A 92 -0.37 -24.98 -1.64
CA GLY A 92 -0.97 -26.11 -0.95
C GLY A 92 -2.30 -25.72 -0.28
N SER A 93 -2.40 -25.88 1.03
CA SER A 93 -3.61 -25.52 1.79
C SER A 93 -3.70 -24.03 2.17
N ARG A 94 -2.68 -23.23 1.84
CA ARG A 94 -2.64 -21.78 2.12
C ARG A 94 -2.96 -20.97 0.87
N MET A 95 -4.12 -21.24 0.28
CA MET A 95 -4.64 -20.47 -0.84
C MET A 95 -5.48 -19.31 -0.30
N PHE A 96 -5.37 -18.12 -0.91
CA PHE A 96 -6.06 -16.91 -0.49
C PHE A 96 -6.46 -16.07 -1.70
N PRO A 97 -7.57 -15.32 -1.62
CA PRO A 97 -7.97 -14.41 -2.69
C PRO A 97 -7.04 -13.20 -2.74
N VAL A 98 -6.81 -12.69 -3.93
CA VAL A 98 -6.12 -11.43 -4.18
C VAL A 98 -6.96 -10.60 -5.13
N PHE A 99 -7.23 -9.37 -4.72
CA PHE A 99 -7.95 -8.39 -5.52
C PHE A 99 -6.97 -7.34 -6.02
N THR A 100 -7.10 -6.95 -7.27
CA THR A 100 -6.49 -5.73 -7.82
C THR A 100 -7.60 -4.86 -8.38
N ILE A 101 -7.90 -3.75 -7.70
CA ILE A 101 -8.94 -2.79 -8.08
C ILE A 101 -8.29 -1.65 -8.86
N THR A 102 -8.87 -1.29 -10.00
CA THR A 102 -8.48 -0.11 -10.79
C THR A 102 -9.37 1.06 -10.40
N LEU A 103 -8.83 1.97 -9.59
CA LEU A 103 -9.50 3.19 -9.14
C LEU A 103 -9.28 4.27 -10.21
N LYS A 104 -10.34 4.74 -10.85
CA LYS A 104 -10.22 5.66 -12.00
C LYS A 104 -10.28 7.13 -11.61
N ASP A 105 -10.82 7.41 -10.43
CA ASP A 105 -11.01 8.76 -9.95
C ASP A 105 -11.05 8.81 -8.41
N VAL A 106 -11.25 10.03 -7.91
CA VAL A 106 -11.33 10.33 -6.48
C VAL A 106 -12.51 9.63 -5.81
N GLN A 107 -13.64 9.49 -6.51
CA GLN A 107 -14.84 8.87 -5.98
C GLN A 107 -14.63 7.37 -5.74
N ASP A 108 -14.04 6.67 -6.72
CA ASP A 108 -13.65 5.28 -6.60
C ASP A 108 -12.70 5.08 -5.40
N LEU A 109 -11.66 5.92 -5.31
CA LEU A 109 -10.66 5.85 -4.24
C LEU A 109 -11.31 6.02 -2.85
N GLN A 110 -12.12 7.06 -2.69
CA GLN A 110 -12.77 7.36 -1.41
C GLN A 110 -13.72 6.26 -0.98
N LEU A 111 -14.57 5.76 -1.89
CA LEU A 111 -15.49 4.67 -1.60
C LEU A 111 -14.74 3.40 -1.19
N VAL A 112 -13.73 3.01 -1.97
CA VAL A 112 -12.99 1.77 -1.69
C VAL A 112 -12.19 1.90 -0.41
N LEU A 113 -11.55 3.04 -0.12
CA LEU A 113 -10.85 3.26 1.15
C LEU A 113 -11.80 3.17 2.35
N GLU A 114 -12.98 3.81 2.29
CA GLU A 114 -13.98 3.73 3.35
C GLU A 114 -14.37 2.28 3.68
N GLU A 115 -14.60 1.48 2.64
CA GLU A 115 -15.11 0.11 2.79
C GLU A 115 -14.02 -0.93 3.12
N THR A 116 -12.74 -0.63 2.79
CA THR A 116 -11.67 -1.65 2.83
C THR A 116 -10.49 -1.31 3.73
N PHE A 117 -10.29 -0.06 4.13
CA PHE A 117 -9.08 0.33 4.87
C PHE A 117 -8.95 -0.34 6.24
N TRP A 118 -10.06 -0.74 6.86
CA TRP A 118 -10.05 -1.52 8.10
C TRP A 118 -9.29 -2.86 7.96
N MET A 119 -9.20 -3.44 6.76
CA MET A 119 -8.38 -4.64 6.52
C MET A 119 -6.89 -4.33 6.57
N ALA A 120 -6.49 -3.15 6.07
CA ALA A 120 -5.12 -2.67 6.21
C ALA A 120 -4.78 -2.45 7.70
N ALA A 121 -5.72 -1.85 8.45
CA ALA A 121 -5.60 -1.69 9.90
C ALA A 121 -5.62 -3.03 10.67
N ALA A 122 -6.14 -4.10 10.06
CA ALA A 122 -6.07 -5.47 10.57
C ALA A 122 -4.83 -6.24 10.09
N ASN A 123 -3.82 -5.53 9.58
CA ASN A 123 -2.55 -6.08 9.06
C ASN A 123 -2.71 -7.05 7.88
N GLN A 124 -3.80 -6.95 7.10
CA GLN A 124 -3.85 -7.61 5.79
C GLN A 124 -2.97 -6.86 4.80
N PHE A 125 -2.36 -7.58 3.86
CA PHE A 125 -1.60 -6.96 2.79
C PHE A 125 -2.51 -6.00 2.02
N PHE A 126 -2.09 -4.73 1.94
CA PHE A 126 -2.85 -3.65 1.34
C PHE A 126 -1.89 -2.64 0.71
N ALA A 127 -1.91 -2.53 -0.62
CA ALA A 127 -0.93 -1.74 -1.35
C ALA A 127 -1.54 -0.98 -2.52
N PHE A 128 -1.25 0.31 -2.60
CA PHE A 128 -1.51 1.13 -3.78
C PHE A 128 -0.29 1.16 -4.68
N SER A 129 -0.50 1.17 -5.99
CA SER A 129 0.53 1.46 -6.99
C SER A 129 -0.01 2.36 -8.09
N PHE A 130 0.83 3.25 -8.62
CA PHE A 130 0.45 4.11 -9.75
C PHE A 130 0.60 3.41 -11.12
N THR A 131 1.02 2.15 -11.11
CA THR A 131 1.11 1.27 -12.29
C THR A 131 0.57 -0.11 -11.93
N ASP A 132 0.03 -0.83 -12.93
CA ASP A 132 -0.39 -2.23 -12.76
C ASP A 132 0.81 -3.16 -12.85
N ASN A 133 1.60 -3.20 -11.77
CA ASN A 133 2.90 -3.87 -11.74
C ASN A 133 3.02 -4.93 -10.64
N CYS A 134 1.89 -5.32 -10.02
CA CYS A 134 1.86 -6.30 -8.95
C CYS A 134 1.63 -7.72 -9.48
N THR A 135 2.53 -8.63 -9.14
CA THR A 135 2.40 -10.08 -9.35
C THR A 135 2.65 -10.79 -8.03
N TYR A 136 2.46 -12.11 -7.96
CA TYR A 136 2.86 -12.88 -6.79
C TYR A 136 3.99 -13.85 -7.15
N LYS A 137 4.93 -14.02 -6.22
CA LYS A 137 6.09 -14.90 -6.39
C LYS A 137 6.35 -15.74 -5.15
N LEU A 138 6.79 -16.97 -5.39
CA LEU A 138 7.28 -17.84 -4.34
C LEU A 138 8.62 -17.32 -3.81
N ALA A 139 8.71 -17.10 -2.51
CA ALA A 139 9.94 -16.74 -1.82
C ALA A 139 10.12 -17.52 -0.52
N MET A 140 11.38 -17.77 -0.14
CA MET A 140 11.72 -18.34 1.15
C MET A 140 11.93 -17.20 2.15
N LYS A 141 11.17 -17.19 3.24
CA LYS A 141 11.33 -16.21 4.33
C LYS A 141 11.66 -16.92 5.63
N LYS A 142 12.57 -16.32 6.41
CA LYS A 142 12.82 -16.75 7.79
C LYS A 142 11.64 -16.33 8.64
N THR A 143 11.09 -17.29 9.36
CA THR A 143 10.09 -17.02 10.40
C THR A 143 10.78 -16.59 11.69
N VAL A 144 10.03 -16.04 12.64
CA VAL A 144 10.49 -15.70 13.99
C VAL A 144 11.22 -16.87 14.68
N MET A 145 10.88 -18.12 14.32
CA MET A 145 11.57 -19.34 14.79
C MET A 145 12.84 -19.71 14.00
N ARG A 146 13.37 -18.79 13.18
CA ARG A 146 14.53 -18.95 12.27
C ARG A 146 14.44 -20.11 11.27
N LYS A 147 13.24 -20.68 11.07
CA LYS A 147 12.99 -21.66 10.02
C LYS A 147 12.61 -20.93 8.74
N GLU A 148 13.28 -21.27 7.65
CA GLU A 148 12.86 -20.83 6.32
C GLU A 148 11.60 -21.58 5.91
N LYS A 149 10.60 -20.84 5.46
CA LYS A 149 9.37 -21.40 4.91
C LYS A 149 9.04 -20.73 3.57
N PRO A 150 8.41 -21.45 2.64
CA PRO A 150 7.90 -20.86 1.42
C PRO A 150 6.68 -19.99 1.72
N TYR A 151 6.67 -18.80 1.14
CA TYR A 151 5.55 -17.87 1.12
C TYR A 151 5.28 -17.42 -0.32
N MET A 152 4.01 -17.28 -0.66
CA MET A 152 3.61 -16.57 -1.87
C MET A 152 3.47 -15.10 -1.50
N LEU A 153 4.31 -14.23 -2.07
CA LEU A 153 4.40 -12.82 -1.68
C LEU A 153 4.07 -11.90 -2.85
N PRO A 154 3.48 -10.72 -2.59
CA PRO A 154 3.36 -9.67 -3.58
C PRO A 154 4.74 -9.24 -4.07
N SER A 155 4.88 -9.14 -5.38
CA SER A 155 6.08 -8.77 -6.10
C SER A 155 5.78 -7.66 -7.08
N PHE A 156 6.36 -6.48 -6.81
CA PHE A 156 6.21 -5.30 -7.64
C PHE A 156 7.40 -5.16 -8.60
N GLN A 157 7.09 -4.91 -9.87
CA GLN A 157 8.09 -4.57 -10.87
C GLN A 157 8.32 -3.05 -10.83
N MET A 158 9.45 -2.63 -10.26
CA MET A 158 9.79 -1.23 -10.10
C MET A 158 10.57 -0.73 -11.32
N GLU A 159 9.86 -0.29 -12.34
CA GLU A 159 10.42 0.39 -13.51
C GLU A 159 10.79 1.84 -13.19
N GLU A 160 11.29 2.60 -14.16
CA GLU A 160 11.48 4.05 -14.00
C GLU A 160 10.12 4.71 -13.69
N ASN A 161 10.06 5.54 -12.63
CA ASN A 161 8.84 6.22 -12.16
C ASN A 161 7.75 5.35 -11.52
N SER A 162 8.10 4.21 -10.93
CA SER A 162 7.17 3.41 -10.13
C SER A 162 7.10 3.90 -8.68
N THR A 163 5.89 3.89 -8.11
CA THR A 163 5.68 4.15 -6.68
C THR A 163 4.63 3.18 -6.15
N VAL A 164 4.92 2.58 -5.01
CA VAL A 164 4.07 1.64 -4.28
C VAL A 164 3.93 2.15 -2.86
N ILE A 165 2.71 2.16 -2.34
CA ILE A 165 2.40 2.60 -0.98
C ILE A 165 1.77 1.42 -0.25
N THR A 166 2.31 1.05 0.91
CA THR A 166 1.73 -0.02 1.74
C THR A 166 1.48 0.48 3.13
N THR A 167 0.30 0.19 3.68
CA THR A 167 -0.04 0.59 5.04
C THR A 167 0.93 -0.05 6.05
N TRP A 168 1.34 0.73 7.05
CA TRP A 168 2.14 0.25 8.17
C TRP A 168 1.26 -0.37 9.24
N HIS A 169 1.86 -1.15 10.14
CA HIS A 169 1.16 -1.97 11.14
C HIS A 169 0.02 -1.24 11.84
N ASP A 170 -1.09 -1.96 12.03
CA ASP A 170 -2.34 -1.51 12.64
C ASP A 170 -3.01 -0.30 11.95
N GLY A 171 -2.51 0.13 10.79
CA GLY A 171 -2.97 1.34 10.11
C GLY A 171 -2.23 2.60 10.55
N GLN A 172 -1.11 2.48 11.26
CA GLN A 172 -0.35 3.61 11.77
C GLN A 172 0.63 4.14 10.71
N GLY A 173 0.13 4.91 9.75
CA GLY A 173 0.93 5.43 8.65
C GLY A 173 1.10 4.41 7.51
N PHE A 174 2.03 4.71 6.60
CA PHE A 174 2.34 3.87 5.46
C PHE A 174 3.79 4.03 5.03
N ASN A 175 4.31 2.99 4.37
CA ASN A 175 5.57 3.05 3.66
C ASN A 175 5.32 3.44 2.20
N LEU A 176 6.10 4.40 1.69
CA LEU A 176 6.18 4.77 0.30
C LEU A 176 7.50 4.24 -0.29
N TYR A 177 7.39 3.32 -1.23
CA TYR A 177 8.49 2.75 -1.99
C TYR A 177 8.49 3.37 -3.39
N THR A 178 9.60 3.94 -3.83
CA THR A 178 9.61 4.71 -5.08
C THR A 178 10.93 4.67 -5.84
N SER A 179 10.84 4.42 -7.14
CA SER A 179 11.88 4.76 -8.13
C SER A 179 11.57 6.08 -8.86
N ASN A 180 10.45 6.72 -8.53
CA ASN A 180 10.04 8.01 -9.09
C ASN A 180 10.84 9.16 -8.46
N GLU A 181 11.48 9.96 -9.31
CA GLU A 181 12.28 11.13 -8.92
C GLU A 181 11.47 12.15 -8.11
N ARG A 182 10.14 12.23 -8.28
CA ARG A 182 9.25 13.12 -7.49
C ARG A 182 9.31 12.86 -5.99
N TYR A 183 9.62 11.63 -5.58
CA TYR A 183 9.59 11.21 -4.17
C TYR A 183 10.95 10.67 -3.71
N LYS A 184 12.01 10.86 -4.50
CA LYS A 184 13.30 10.18 -4.25
C LYS A 184 14.09 10.78 -3.10
N THR A 185 13.92 12.06 -2.83
CA THR A 185 14.52 12.78 -1.70
C THR A 185 13.42 13.36 -0.81
N LEU A 186 13.73 13.59 0.46
CA LEU A 186 12.78 14.17 1.42
C LEU A 186 12.21 15.51 0.92
N GLU A 187 13.06 16.40 0.43
CA GLU A 187 12.65 17.72 -0.07
C GLU A 187 11.67 17.63 -1.25
N ARG A 188 11.90 16.67 -2.16
CA ARG A 188 10.99 16.42 -3.29
C ARG A 188 9.70 15.75 -2.84
N LEU A 189 9.77 14.80 -1.89
CA LEU A 189 8.57 14.20 -1.31
C LEU A 189 7.70 15.28 -0.64
N ILE A 190 8.30 16.16 0.18
CA ILE A 190 7.61 17.25 0.87
C ILE A 190 6.93 18.21 -0.13
N SER A 191 7.57 18.51 -1.26
CA SER A 191 6.99 19.41 -2.27
C SER A 191 5.75 18.84 -2.98
N HIS A 192 5.43 17.56 -2.79
CA HIS A 192 4.26 16.88 -3.38
C HIS A 192 3.22 16.44 -2.33
N LEU A 193 3.38 16.85 -1.07
CA LEU A 193 2.38 16.63 -0.03
C LEU A 193 1.16 17.56 -0.23
N PRO A 194 -0.01 17.22 0.33
CA PRO A 194 -1.13 18.14 0.41
C PRO A 194 -0.73 19.49 1.04
N THR A 195 -1.20 20.61 0.49
CA THR A 195 -0.74 21.97 0.89
C THR A 195 -1.00 22.29 2.37
N SER A 196 -1.97 21.63 2.99
CA SER A 196 -2.32 21.78 4.41
C SER A 196 -1.53 20.89 5.37
N THR A 197 -0.52 20.17 4.89
CA THR A 197 0.29 19.25 5.69
C THR A 197 1.38 19.99 6.46
N ILE A 198 1.47 19.71 7.76
CA ILE A 198 2.56 20.16 8.62
C ILE A 198 3.49 18.97 8.83
N VAL A 199 4.74 19.10 8.41
CA VAL A 199 5.76 18.07 8.57
C VAL A 199 6.57 18.35 9.83
N GLU A 200 6.57 17.42 10.77
CA GLU A 200 7.41 17.45 11.96
C GLU A 200 8.66 16.59 11.67
N ASN A 201 9.79 17.27 11.43
CA ASN A 201 11.11 16.63 11.27
C ASN A 201 11.94 16.93 12.53
N GLU A 202 12.73 15.95 13.00
CA GLU A 202 13.77 16.17 14.03
C GLU A 202 14.95 17.00 13.48
#